data_AF-A0A821T317-F1
#
_entry.id   AF-A0A821T317-F1
#
_cell.length_a   1.000
_cell.length_b   1.000
_cell.length_c   1.000
_cell.angle_alpha   90.00
_cell.angle_beta   90.00
_cell.angle_gamma   90.00
#
_symmetry.space_group_name_H-M   'P 1'
#
loop_
_entity.id
_entity.type
_entity.pdbx_description
1 polymer ?
#
loop_
_entity_poly.entity_id
_entity_poly.type
_entity_poly.pdbx_seq_one_letter_code
_entity_poly.pdbx_strand_id
1 'polypeptide(L)'
;KTQTGLDKFRSVFPNQKSELLIFPEGSTGYVQPQDLSLFRSWKFIHKKIEHYTRINRTMINMSDHQYFINMQSVIHNQLSAPSFKNLTKSGFINAGIIDETIEELGKPKDICFKFYDLYCSMNNYENRTLLICAWCKKHFCHYHLIEKIHIHL
;
A
#
# COMPACT_ATOMS: atom_id res chain seq x y z
N LYS A 1 2.94 -32.41 -0.55
CA LYS A 1 3.46 -31.23 -1.30
C LYS A 1 4.81 -30.71 -0.77
N THR A 2 5.17 -31.01 0.49
CA THR A 2 6.39 -30.51 1.17
C THR A 2 7.67 -31.30 0.86
N GLN A 3 7.62 -32.64 0.75
CA GLN A 3 8.79 -33.46 0.36
C GLN A 3 9.40 -33.02 -0.98
N THR A 4 8.55 -32.78 -1.98
CA THR A 4 8.92 -32.47 -3.37
C THR A 4 9.78 -31.21 -3.53
N GLY A 5 9.70 -30.25 -2.61
CA GLY A 5 10.51 -29.03 -2.64
C GLY A 5 11.94 -29.25 -2.14
N LEU A 6 12.08 -30.01 -1.05
CA LEU A 6 13.38 -30.34 -0.46
C LEU A 6 14.17 -31.29 -1.37
N ASP A 7 13.48 -32.24 -1.99
CA ASP A 7 14.07 -33.18 -2.95
C ASP A 7 14.61 -32.44 -4.19
N LYS A 8 13.88 -31.43 -4.68
CA LYS A 8 14.36 -30.52 -5.74
C LYS A 8 15.58 -29.73 -5.29
N PHE A 9 15.57 -29.14 -4.09
CA PHE A 9 16.72 -28.38 -3.59
C PHE A 9 17.98 -29.25 -3.50
N ARG A 10 17.86 -30.46 -2.94
CA ARG A 10 18.96 -31.42 -2.82
C ARG A 10 19.47 -31.92 -4.17
N SER A 11 18.62 -32.00 -5.19
CA SER A 11 19.05 -32.34 -6.55
C SER A 11 19.94 -31.27 -7.20
N VAL A 12 19.74 -29.99 -6.83
CA VAL A 12 20.51 -28.86 -7.36
C VAL A 12 21.76 -28.60 -6.51
N PHE A 13 21.67 -28.79 -5.19
CA PHE A 13 22.76 -28.55 -4.23
C PHE A 13 23.06 -29.79 -3.37
N PRO A 14 23.59 -30.88 -3.98
CA PRO A 14 23.69 -32.19 -3.33
C PRO A 14 24.66 -32.23 -2.14
N ASN A 15 25.66 -31.34 -2.12
CA ASN A 15 26.68 -31.28 -1.06
C ASN A 15 26.36 -30.26 0.04
N GLN A 16 25.25 -29.54 -0.07
CA GLN A 16 24.82 -28.57 0.94
C GLN A 16 23.88 -29.23 1.93
N LYS A 17 24.26 -29.18 3.21
CA LYS A 17 23.40 -29.64 4.30
C LYS A 17 22.22 -28.67 4.42
N SER A 18 21.01 -29.12 4.09
CA SER A 18 19.80 -28.32 4.10
C SER A 18 18.79 -28.87 5.10
N GLU A 19 18.23 -28.00 5.93
CA GLU A 19 17.12 -28.31 6.83
C GLU A 19 15.84 -27.64 6.32
N LEU A 20 14.72 -28.36 6.33
CA LEU A 20 13.42 -27.79 5.98
C LEU A 20 12.83 -27.11 7.22
N LEU A 21 12.83 -25.77 7.22
CA LEU A 21 12.09 -25.01 8.22
C LEU A 21 10.68 -24.74 7.69
N ILE A 22 9.68 -25.22 8.44
CA ILE A 22 8.27 -25.01 8.15
C ILE A 22 7.74 -23.99 9.15
N PHE A 23 7.32 -22.83 8.66
CA PHE A 23 6.60 -21.89 9.49
C PHE A 23 5.21 -22.47 9.83
N PRO A 24 4.75 -22.35 11.08
CA PRO A 24 3.39 -22.73 11.45
C PRO A 24 2.37 -22.03 10.56
N GLU A 25 1.26 -22.70 10.26
CA GLU A 25 0.15 -22.06 9.55
C GLU A 25 -0.34 -20.82 10.31
N GLY A 26 -0.68 -19.76 9.58
CA GLY A 26 -1.12 -18.49 10.17
C GLY A 26 0.00 -17.61 10.74
N SER A 27 1.25 -18.06 10.77
CA SER A 27 2.39 -17.26 11.25
C SER A 27 2.67 -16.01 10.42
N THR A 28 2.36 -16.02 9.12
CA THR A 28 2.63 -14.92 8.18
C THR A 28 2.18 -13.55 8.72
N GLY A 29 0.97 -13.49 9.27
CA GLY A 29 0.41 -12.24 9.82
C GLY A 29 1.07 -11.75 11.11
N TYR A 30 1.91 -12.57 11.74
CA TYR A 30 2.67 -12.24 12.95
C TYR A 30 4.14 -11.92 12.68
N VAL A 31 4.71 -12.47 11.60
CA VAL A 31 6.16 -12.31 11.33
C VAL A 31 6.44 -11.39 10.15
N GLN A 32 5.51 -11.21 9.21
CA GLN A 32 5.75 -10.36 8.03
C GLN A 32 5.50 -8.88 8.35
N PRO A 33 6.54 -8.02 8.35
CA PRO A 33 6.40 -6.59 8.68
C PRO A 33 5.37 -5.87 7.82
N GLN A 34 5.25 -6.30 6.56
CA GLN A 34 4.33 -5.73 5.59
C GLN A 34 2.86 -5.96 5.98
N ASP A 35 2.50 -7.17 6.43
CA ASP A 35 1.15 -7.52 6.84
C ASP A 35 0.76 -6.85 8.17
N LEU A 36 1.73 -6.64 9.05
CA LEU A 36 1.55 -5.96 10.33
C LEU A 36 1.32 -4.45 10.20
N SER A 37 1.67 -3.83 9.07
CA SER A 37 1.63 -2.37 8.90
C SER A 37 1.13 -1.92 7.52
N LEU A 38 2.05 -1.78 6.56
CA LEU A 38 1.85 -1.14 5.25
C LEU A 38 0.70 -1.74 4.45
N PHE A 39 0.53 -3.06 4.48
CA PHE A 39 -0.51 -3.71 3.68
C PHE A 39 -1.92 -3.35 4.15
N ARG A 40 -2.11 -3.14 5.47
CA ARG A 40 -3.39 -2.65 6.01
C ARG A 40 -3.71 -1.25 5.49
N SER A 41 -2.71 -0.37 5.46
CA SER A 41 -2.83 0.98 4.91
C SER A 41 -3.09 0.98 3.41
N TRP A 42 -2.40 0.13 2.65
CA TRP A 42 -2.66 -0.09 1.23
C TRP A 42 -4.11 -0.52 0.98
N LYS A 43 -4.61 -1.54 1.71
CA LYS A 43 -6.01 -2.02 1.60
C LYS A 43 -7.00 -0.91 1.89
N PHE A 44 -6.71 -0.06 2.88
CA PHE A 44 -7.56 1.06 3.24
C PHE A 44 -7.65 2.09 2.09
N ILE A 45 -6.51 2.53 1.55
CA ILE A 45 -6.49 3.50 0.44
C ILE A 45 -7.17 2.90 -0.80
N HIS A 46 -6.85 1.66 -1.15
CA HIS A 46 -7.47 0.94 -2.27
C HIS A 46 -9.00 0.94 -2.15
N LYS A 47 -9.53 0.50 -1.00
CA LYS A 47 -10.98 0.46 -0.76
C LYS A 47 -11.62 1.84 -0.88
N LYS A 48 -10.95 2.91 -0.46
CA LYS A 48 -11.45 4.28 -0.59
C LYS A 48 -11.51 4.74 -2.04
N ILE A 49 -10.48 4.47 -2.83
CA ILE A 49 -10.44 4.77 -4.27
C ILE A 49 -11.54 3.99 -5.00
N GLU A 50 -11.63 2.69 -4.75
CA GLU A 50 -12.63 1.82 -5.37
C GLU A 50 -14.06 2.28 -5.04
N HIS A 51 -14.33 2.55 -3.75
CA HIS A 51 -15.64 3.00 -3.30
C HIS A 51 -16.05 4.33 -3.94
N TYR A 52 -15.13 5.30 -4.03
CA TYR A 52 -15.38 6.57 -4.71
C TYR A 52 -15.68 6.35 -6.20
N THR A 53 -14.89 5.52 -6.87
CA THR A 53 -15.05 5.21 -8.31
C THR A 53 -16.43 4.61 -8.58
N ARG A 54 -16.87 3.68 -7.73
CA ARG A 54 -18.20 3.05 -7.82
C ARG A 54 -19.35 4.04 -7.57
N ILE A 55 -19.24 4.90 -6.56
CA ILE A 55 -20.31 5.87 -6.22
C ILE A 55 -20.48 6.91 -7.32
N ASN A 56 -19.38 7.48 -7.79
CA ASN A 56 -19.42 8.58 -8.76
C ASN A 56 -19.71 8.10 -10.19
N ARG A 57 -19.96 6.80 -10.39
CA ARG A 57 -20.23 6.18 -11.70
C ARG A 57 -19.31 6.71 -12.77
N THR A 58 -18.03 6.85 -12.45
CA THR A 58 -17.05 7.21 -13.47
C THR A 58 -17.16 6.16 -14.57
N MET A 59 -17.15 6.55 -15.85
CA MET A 59 -17.27 5.61 -16.98
C MET A 59 -15.99 4.75 -17.13
N ILE A 60 -15.30 4.49 -16.04
CA ILE A 60 -13.98 3.88 -15.97
C ILE A 60 -14.18 2.41 -15.71
N ASN A 61 -13.65 1.61 -16.62
CA ASN A 61 -13.57 0.18 -16.42
C ASN A 61 -12.49 -0.12 -15.37
N MET A 62 -12.88 -0.35 -14.11
CA MET A 62 -11.93 -0.73 -13.06
C MET A 62 -11.24 -2.08 -13.32
N SER A 63 -11.78 -2.90 -14.23
CA SER A 63 -11.14 -4.15 -14.69
C SER A 63 -10.10 -3.92 -15.78
N ASP A 64 -9.93 -2.68 -16.25
CA ASP A 64 -8.85 -2.34 -17.16
C ASP A 64 -7.48 -2.47 -16.46
N HIS A 65 -6.53 -3.06 -17.18
CA HIS A 65 -5.21 -3.34 -16.64
C HIS A 65 -4.42 -2.04 -16.37
N GLN A 66 -4.54 -1.05 -17.26
CA GLN A 66 -3.85 0.23 -17.08
C GLN A 66 -4.39 0.98 -15.87
N TYR A 67 -5.71 0.99 -15.67
CA TYR A 67 -6.32 1.54 -14.48
C TYR A 67 -5.78 0.90 -13.20
N PHE A 68 -5.72 -0.44 -13.16
CA PHE A 68 -5.20 -1.17 -12.01
C PHE A 68 -3.73 -0.80 -11.73
N ILE A 69 -2.87 -0.78 -12.75
CA ILE A 69 -1.47 -0.38 -12.62
C ILE A 69 -1.36 1.04 -12.07
N ASN A 70 -2.06 2.01 -12.67
CA ASN A 70 -2.02 3.40 -12.22
C ASN A 70 -2.44 3.54 -10.75
N MET A 71 -3.51 2.84 -10.36
CA MET A 71 -3.96 2.82 -8.97
C MET A 71 -2.89 2.23 -8.03
N GLN A 72 -2.26 1.11 -8.40
CA GLN A 72 -1.17 0.55 -7.60
C GLN A 72 0.02 1.51 -7.48
N SER A 73 0.43 2.12 -8.59
CA SER A 73 1.50 3.11 -8.63
C SER A 73 1.21 4.31 -7.73
N VAL A 74 -0.02 4.82 -7.76
CA VAL A 74 -0.45 5.92 -6.89
C VAL A 74 -0.42 5.50 -5.43
N ILE A 75 -1.00 4.36 -5.06
CA ILE A 75 -1.03 3.92 -3.65
C ILE A 75 0.39 3.69 -3.13
N HIS A 76 1.23 3.02 -3.92
CA HIS A 76 2.63 2.83 -3.60
C HIS A 76 3.33 4.18 -3.38
N ASN A 77 3.18 5.11 -4.34
CA ASN A 77 3.72 6.46 -4.21
C ASN A 77 3.24 7.15 -2.92
N GLN A 78 1.94 7.06 -2.59
CA GLN A 78 1.42 7.65 -1.35
C GLN A 78 2.11 7.07 -0.12
N LEU A 79 2.23 5.75 -0.02
CA LEU A 79 2.83 5.07 1.13
C LEU A 79 4.36 5.21 1.21
N SER A 80 5.02 5.57 0.11
CA SER A 80 6.43 5.90 0.07
C SER A 80 6.74 7.31 0.58
N ALA A 81 5.72 8.16 0.83
CA ALA A 81 5.93 9.50 1.34
C ALA A 81 6.57 9.50 2.74
N PRO A 82 7.38 10.53 3.08
CA PRO A 82 8.05 10.62 4.37
C PRO A 82 7.10 10.51 5.58
N SER A 83 5.86 10.96 5.44
CA SER A 83 4.83 10.88 6.48
C SER A 83 4.44 9.45 6.89
N PHE A 84 4.77 8.43 6.08
CA PHE A 84 4.51 7.03 6.39
C PHE A 84 5.78 6.25 6.76
N LYS A 85 6.95 6.89 6.87
CA LYS A 85 8.20 6.23 7.27
C LYS A 85 8.05 5.45 8.58
N ASN A 86 7.40 6.06 9.57
CA ASN A 86 7.16 5.42 10.87
C ASN A 86 6.14 4.29 10.79
N LEU A 87 5.18 4.35 9.86
CA LEU A 87 4.26 3.25 9.61
C LEU A 87 5.03 2.02 9.10
N THR A 88 5.96 2.19 8.16
CA THR A 88 6.83 1.09 7.70
C THR A 88 7.65 0.52 8.85
N LYS A 89 8.31 1.37 9.63
CA LYS A 89 9.11 0.95 10.80
C LYS A 89 8.30 0.17 11.83
N SER A 90 7.05 0.57 12.07
CA SER A 90 6.17 -0.14 13.02
C SER A 90 5.92 -1.59 12.65
N GLY A 91 5.93 -1.93 11.35
CA GLY A 91 5.83 -3.31 10.90
C GLY A 91 7.01 -4.15 11.39
N PHE A 92 8.22 -3.60 11.33
CA PHE A 92 9.44 -4.28 11.76
C PHE A 92 9.52 -4.40 13.29
N ILE A 93 9.07 -3.36 14.01
CA ILE A 93 8.99 -3.41 15.48
C ILE A 93 7.95 -4.45 15.93
N ASN A 94 6.76 -4.45 15.33
CA ASN A 94 5.71 -5.42 15.66
C ASN A 94 6.12 -6.86 15.31
N ALA A 95 7.01 -7.04 14.32
CA ALA A 95 7.59 -8.34 13.98
C ALA A 95 8.74 -8.75 14.92
N GLY A 96 9.16 -7.89 15.85
CA GLY A 96 10.29 -8.14 16.76
C GLY A 96 11.66 -8.07 16.08
N ILE A 97 11.76 -7.45 14.90
CA ILE A 97 13.02 -7.35 14.13
C ILE A 97 13.87 -6.17 14.62
N ILE A 98 13.22 -5.08 15.03
CA ILE A 98 13.87 -3.85 15.49
C ILE A 98 13.31 -3.51 16.87
N ASP A 99 14.19 -3.15 17.79
CA ASP A 99 13.84 -2.68 19.13
C ASP A 99 13.99 -1.15 19.21
N GLU A 100 12.99 -0.45 18.67
CA GLU A 100 12.90 1.02 18.66
C GLU A 100 11.51 1.45 19.13
N THR A 101 11.42 2.58 19.82
CA THR A 101 10.16 3.25 20.14
C THR A 101 9.77 4.24 19.05
N ILE A 102 8.50 4.26 18.66
CA ILE A 102 7.95 5.24 17.71
C ILE A 102 6.94 6.13 18.41
N GLU A 103 7.12 7.45 18.30
CA GLU A 103 6.24 8.44 18.93
C GLU A 103 4.91 8.61 18.18
N GLU A 104 4.94 8.68 16.83
CA GLU A 104 3.71 8.87 16.03
C GLU A 104 3.67 8.02 14.76
N LEU A 105 2.49 7.44 14.50
CA LEU A 105 2.21 6.65 13.30
C LEU A 105 1.36 7.45 12.33
N GLY A 106 1.89 7.66 11.12
CA GLY A 106 1.14 8.20 10.00
C GLY A 106 0.00 7.27 9.60
N LYS A 107 -1.24 7.65 9.89
CA LYS A 107 -2.44 6.91 9.48
C LYS A 107 -2.97 7.47 8.14
N PRO A 108 -3.22 6.64 7.12
CA PRO A 108 -3.75 7.13 5.85
C PRO A 108 -5.06 7.90 5.99
N LYS A 109 -5.93 7.51 6.93
CA LYS A 109 -7.17 8.24 7.21
C LYS A 109 -6.91 9.71 7.53
N ASP A 110 -5.90 9.98 8.34
CA ASP A 110 -5.61 11.32 8.85
C ASP A 110 -4.76 12.14 7.87
N ILE A 111 -3.88 11.47 7.11
CA ILE A 111 -2.98 12.14 6.16
C ILE A 111 -3.64 12.34 4.78
N CYS A 112 -4.30 11.31 4.25
CA CYS A 112 -4.77 11.28 2.87
C CYS A 112 -6.27 11.59 2.73
N PHE A 113 -7.07 11.39 3.79
CA PHE A 113 -8.53 11.46 3.70
C PHE A 113 -9.17 12.41 4.71
N LYS A 114 -8.38 13.23 5.40
CA LYS A 114 -8.85 14.31 6.26
C LYS A 114 -8.68 15.65 5.52
N PHE A 115 -9.51 15.88 4.53
CA PHE A 115 -9.51 17.12 3.76
C PHE A 115 -10.57 18.09 4.28
N TYR A 116 -10.15 19.34 4.47
CA TYR A 116 -11.03 20.48 4.74
C TYR A 116 -11.62 21.02 3.42
N ASP A 117 -10.87 20.89 2.33
CA ASP A 117 -11.28 21.30 0.99
C ASP A 117 -11.93 20.15 0.22
N LEU A 118 -13.15 20.39 -0.24
CA LEU A 118 -13.92 19.38 -0.97
C LEU A 118 -13.57 19.30 -2.46
N TYR A 119 -12.62 20.10 -2.95
CA TYR A 119 -12.38 20.27 -4.38
C TYR A 119 -10.91 20.11 -4.77
N CYS A 120 -10.69 19.60 -6.00
CA CYS A 120 -9.39 19.34 -6.56
C CYS A 120 -8.62 20.62 -6.91
N SER A 121 -7.34 20.67 -6.53
CA SER A 121 -6.44 21.80 -6.74
C SER A 121 -6.02 22.06 -8.21
N MET A 122 -6.41 21.20 -9.16
CA MET A 122 -5.92 21.27 -10.55
C MET A 122 -6.98 21.70 -11.58
N ASN A 123 -8.28 21.65 -11.26
CA ASN A 123 -9.39 21.92 -12.22
C ASN A 123 -10.28 23.09 -11.77
N ASN A 124 -9.70 24.24 -11.43
CA ASN A 124 -10.46 25.39 -10.91
C ASN A 124 -11.50 25.02 -9.83
N TYR A 125 -11.22 23.96 -9.05
CA TYR A 125 -12.09 23.44 -8.01
C TYR A 125 -13.46 22.87 -8.45
N GLU A 126 -13.63 22.40 -9.69
CA GLU A 126 -14.92 21.83 -10.14
C GLU A 126 -15.15 20.39 -9.66
N ASN A 127 -14.08 19.59 -9.58
CA ASN A 127 -14.17 18.18 -9.25
C ASN A 127 -13.93 17.91 -7.76
N ARG A 128 -14.70 16.99 -7.17
CA ARG A 128 -14.56 16.61 -5.76
C ARG A 128 -13.22 15.95 -5.47
N THR A 129 -12.62 16.29 -4.34
CA THR A 129 -11.40 15.64 -3.84
C THR A 129 -11.67 14.16 -3.55
N LEU A 130 -10.79 13.31 -4.05
CA LEU A 130 -10.67 11.90 -3.70
C LEU A 130 -9.67 11.71 -2.56
N LEU A 131 -8.49 12.30 -2.69
CA LEU A 131 -7.34 12.04 -1.82
C LEU A 131 -6.40 13.25 -1.76
N ILE A 132 -5.83 13.49 -0.58
CA ILE A 132 -4.69 14.40 -0.37
C ILE A 132 -3.40 13.66 -0.64
N CYS A 133 -2.55 14.22 -1.50
CA CYS A 133 -1.23 13.66 -1.73
C CYS A 133 -0.33 13.82 -0.51
N ALA A 134 0.20 12.71 0.01
CA ALA A 134 1.07 12.66 1.17
C ALA A 134 2.42 13.37 0.94
N TRP A 135 2.84 13.56 -0.31
CA TRP A 135 4.04 14.31 -0.69
C TRP A 135 3.80 15.82 -0.73
N CYS A 136 2.95 16.30 -1.64
CA CYS A 136 2.76 17.73 -1.88
C CYS A 136 1.60 18.37 -1.10
N LYS A 137 0.85 17.58 -0.33
CA LYS A 137 -0.31 18.01 0.48
C LYS A 137 -1.46 18.66 -0.31
N LYS A 138 -1.45 18.56 -1.65
CA LYS A 138 -2.53 19.03 -2.52
C LYS A 138 -3.66 18.01 -2.61
N HIS A 139 -4.86 18.50 -2.92
CA HIS A 139 -6.09 17.74 -3.04
C HIS A 139 -6.34 17.35 -4.51
N PHE A 140 -6.55 16.05 -4.77
CA PHE A 140 -6.75 15.56 -6.13
C PHE A 140 -8.09 14.84 -6.27
N CYS A 141 -8.79 15.11 -7.37
CA CYS A 141 -9.92 14.29 -7.82
C CYS A 141 -9.40 12.99 -8.44
N HIS A 142 -10.31 12.07 -8.74
CA HIS A 142 -10.00 10.79 -9.36
C HIS A 142 -9.20 10.92 -10.67
N TYR A 143 -9.68 11.74 -11.62
CA TYR A 143 -9.03 11.94 -12.92
C TYR A 143 -7.57 12.39 -12.79
N HIS A 144 -7.30 13.42 -11.98
CA HIS A 144 -5.94 13.94 -11.80
C HIS A 144 -5.02 13.04 -11.00
N LEU A 145 -5.60 12.20 -10.14
CA LEU A 145 -4.83 11.28 -9.33
C LEU A 145 -4.47 10.02 -10.10
N ILE A 146 -5.45 9.38 -10.77
CA ILE A 146 -5.32 8.02 -11.33
C ILE A 146 -5.18 8.04 -12.86
N GLU A 147 -6.02 8.77 -13.58
CA GLU A 147 -6.00 8.76 -15.05
C GLU A 147 -4.83 9.57 -15.61
N LYS A 148 -4.56 10.76 -15.05
CA LYS A 148 -3.36 11.55 -15.34
C LYS A 148 -2.13 11.13 -14.55
N ILE A 149 -2.26 10.10 -13.71
CA ILE A 149 -1.25 9.53 -12.82
C ILE A 149 -0.40 10.58 -12.08
N HIS A 150 -0.78 10.89 -10.85
CA HIS A 150 -0.01 11.78 -9.98
C HIS A 150 0.95 11.00 -9.08
N ILE A 151 2.25 11.08 -9.39
CA ILE A 151 3.35 10.45 -8.64
C ILE A 151 4.49 11.44 -8.37
N HIS A 152 5.30 11.13 -7.35
CA HIS A 152 6.52 11.87 -7.01
C HIS A 152 7.71 10.90 -7.09
N LEU A 153 8.78 11.32 -7.75
CA LEU A 153 10.02 10.54 -7.90
C LEU A 153 11.10 11.10 -6.97
#